data_AF-A0A246FK28-F1
#
_entry.id   AF-A0A246FK28-F1
#
_cell.length_a   1.000
_cell.length_b   1.000
_cell.length_c   1.000
_cell.angle_alpha   90.00
_cell.angle_beta   90.00
_cell.angle_gamma   90.00
#
_symmetry.space_group_name_H-M   'P 1'
#
loop_
_entity.id
_entity.type
_entity.pdbx_description
1 polymer ?
#
loop_
_entity_poly.entity_id
_entity_poly.type
_entity_poly.pdbx_seq_one_letter_code
_entity_poly.pdbx_strand_id
1 'polypeptide(L)'
;MSNIDTLTPDEFMRLEPADHALAIQTYSQRLTQLERKLRLFPDSETTEILLDEARRSQNLRKIHVHALHEQLWVEAEVVDGTTAVAA
;
A
#
# COMPACT_ATOMS: atom_id res chain seq x y z
N MET A 1 8.48 -10.72 10.43
CA MET A 1 7.71 -10.01 9.38
C MET A 1 7.56 -8.58 9.84
N SER A 2 8.11 -7.61 9.09
CA SER A 2 8.06 -6.21 9.49
C SER A 2 6.60 -5.72 9.48
N ASN A 3 6.18 -5.01 10.53
CA ASN A 3 4.83 -4.47 10.61
C ASN A 3 4.78 -3.18 9.78
N ILE A 4 4.41 -3.30 8.50
CA ILE A 4 4.40 -2.19 7.53
C ILE A 4 3.55 -1.00 7.98
N ASP A 5 2.59 -1.24 8.89
CA ASP A 5 1.75 -0.22 9.52
C ASP A 5 2.51 0.69 10.52
N THR A 6 3.75 0.35 10.89
CA THR A 6 4.56 1.06 11.89
C THR A 6 5.87 1.62 11.34
N LEU A 7 6.04 1.64 10.02
CA LEU A 7 7.23 2.23 9.41
C LEU A 7 7.25 3.74 9.64
N THR A 8 8.43 4.28 9.95
CA THR A 8 8.67 5.72 9.87
C THR A 8 8.60 6.19 8.40
N PRO A 9 8.36 7.48 8.13
CA PRO A 9 8.35 8.00 6.77
C PRO A 9 9.63 7.67 5.99
N ASP A 10 10.80 7.78 6.63
CA ASP A 10 12.09 7.45 6.01
C ASP A 10 12.21 5.97 5.65
N GLU A 11 11.75 5.06 6.51
CA GLU A 11 11.76 3.63 6.24
C GLU A 11 10.77 3.27 5.12
N PHE A 12 9.62 3.94 5.07
CA PHE A 12 8.63 3.76 4.02
C PHE A 12 9.18 4.18 2.65
N MET A 13 9.86 5.32 2.55
CA MET A 13 10.41 5.83 1.29
C MET A 13 11.57 4.99 0.73
N ARG A 14 12.20 4.18 1.59
CA ARG A 14 13.30 3.28 1.21
C ARG A 14 12.83 1.88 0.82
N LEU A 15 11.52 1.62 0.84
CA LEU A 15 11.00 0.33 0.38
C LEU A 15 11.24 0.16 -1.12
N GLU A 16 11.61 -1.06 -1.49
CA GLU A 16 11.75 -1.45 -2.89
C GLU A 16 10.35 -1.52 -3.55
N PRO A 17 10.26 -1.34 -4.88
CA PRO A 17 8.98 -1.47 -5.60
C PRO A 17 8.23 -2.77 -5.31
N ALA A 18 8.96 -3.88 -5.15
CA ALA A 18 8.40 -5.18 -4.80
C ALA A 18 7.71 -5.19 -3.42
N ASP A 19 8.26 -4.46 -2.45
CA ASP A 19 7.68 -4.35 -1.10
C ASP A 19 6.41 -3.50 -1.13
N HIS A 20 6.40 -2.41 -1.91
CA HIS A 20 5.17 -1.65 -2.15
C HIS A 20 4.09 -2.53 -2.82
N ALA A 21 4.45 -3.32 -3.83
CA ALA A 21 3.51 -4.24 -4.50
C ALA A 21 2.94 -5.29 -3.53
N LEU A 22 3.79 -5.88 -2.68
CA LEU A 22 3.36 -6.84 -1.66
C LEU A 22 2.42 -6.19 -0.63
N ALA A 23 2.71 -4.95 -0.21
CA ALA A 23 1.86 -4.19 0.70
C ALA A 23 0.48 -3.94 0.08
N ILE A 24 0.43 -3.49 -1.18
CA ILE A 24 -0.82 -3.27 -1.93
C ILE A 24 -1.66 -4.55 -1.98
N GLN A 25 -1.04 -5.69 -2.28
CA GLN A 25 -1.71 -6.98 -2.30
C GLN A 25 -2.27 -7.34 -0.91
N THR A 26 -1.46 -7.17 0.13
CA THR A 26 -1.83 -7.48 1.51
C THR A 26 -3.04 -6.66 1.97
N TYR A 27 -3.04 -5.34 1.77
CA TYR A 27 -4.18 -4.51 2.13
C TYR A 27 -5.42 -4.79 1.27
N SER A 28 -5.24 -5.16 0.00
CA SER A 28 -6.36 -5.57 -0.86
C SER A 28 -7.05 -6.82 -0.31
N GLN A 29 -6.27 -7.82 0.12
CA GLN A 29 -6.80 -9.02 0.76
C GLN A 29 -7.49 -8.70 2.09
N ARG A 30 -6.90 -7.82 2.91
CA ARG A 30 -7.50 -7.37 4.18
C ARG A 30 -8.84 -6.68 3.97
N LEU A 31 -8.96 -5.81 2.96
CA LEU A 31 -10.22 -5.17 2.58
C LEU A 31 -11.29 -6.20 2.21
N THR A 32 -10.97 -7.18 1.37
CA THR A 32 -11.90 -8.27 1.02
C THR A 32 -12.39 -9.03 2.26
N GLN A 33 -11.49 -9.30 3.21
CA GLN A 33 -11.85 -9.97 4.47
C GLN A 33 -12.77 -9.09 5.33
N LEU A 34 -12.49 -7.79 5.43
CA LEU A 34 -13.30 -6.85 6.20
C LEU A 34 -14.69 -6.67 5.59
N GLU A 35 -14.80 -6.53 4.27
CA GLU A 35 -16.07 -6.48 3.55
C GLU A 35 -16.89 -7.76 3.73
N ARG A 36 -16.23 -8.92 3.79
CA ARG A 36 -16.91 -10.18 4.08
C ARG A 36 -17.43 -10.20 5.52
N LYS A 37 -16.64 -9.73 6.49
CA LYS A 37 -17.06 -9.65 7.90
C LYS A 37 -18.25 -8.69 8.07
N LEU A 38 -18.18 -7.49 7.49
CA LEU A 38 -19.25 -6.49 7.52
C LEU A 38 -20.56 -7.03 6.93
N ARG A 39 -20.49 -7.82 5.85
CA ARG A 39 -21.67 -8.48 5.28
C ARG A 39 -22.26 -9.57 6.17
N LEU A 40 -21.41 -10.31 6.89
CA LEU A 40 -21.85 -11.41 7.77
C LEU A 40 -22.37 -10.91 9.13
N PHE A 41 -21.90 -9.74 9.58
CA PHE A 41 -22.23 -9.17 10.89
C PHE A 41 -22.57 -7.68 10.79
N PRO A 42 -23.67 -7.31 10.10
CA PRO A 42 -24.01 -5.90 9.85
C PRO A 42 -24.48 -5.14 11.11
N ASP A 43 -25.00 -5.86 12.11
CA ASP A 43 -25.59 -5.28 13.33
C ASP A 43 -24.73 -5.49 14.58
N SER A 44 -23.44 -5.85 14.43
CA SER A 44 -22.57 -6.01 15.59
C SER A 44 -22.14 -4.65 16.12
N GLU A 45 -21.95 -4.54 17.44
CA GLU A 45 -21.32 -3.39 18.09
C GLU A 45 -19.90 -3.12 17.55
N THR A 46 -19.30 -4.10 16.85
CA THR A 46 -17.96 -4.02 16.25
C THR A 46 -17.97 -3.51 14.81
N THR A 47 -19.13 -3.20 14.23
CA THR A 47 -19.28 -2.73 12.84
C THR A 47 -18.50 -1.43 12.60
N GLU A 48 -18.56 -0.48 13.53
CA GLU A 48 -17.82 0.78 13.43
C GLU A 48 -16.30 0.53 13.42
N ILE A 49 -15.81 -0.36 14.28
CA ILE A 49 -14.40 -0.77 14.32
C ILE A 49 -13.97 -1.40 12.99
N LEU A 50 -14.80 -2.27 12.40
CA LEU A 50 -14.51 -2.91 11.11
C LEU A 50 -14.51 -1.92 9.95
N LEU A 51 -15.38 -0.92 9.97
CA LEU A 51 -15.43 0.16 8.98
C LEU A 51 -14.22 1.09 9.08
N ASP A 52 -13.80 1.45 10.29
CA ASP A 52 -12.60 2.25 10.52
C ASP A 52 -11.35 1.51 10.08
N GLU A 53 -11.26 0.21 10.38
CA GLU A 53 -10.16 -0.63 9.94
C GLU A 53 -10.13 -0.78 8.41
N ALA A 54 -11.29 -0.87 7.76
CA ALA A 54 -11.40 -0.88 6.30
C ALA A 54 -10.93 0.44 5.71
N ARG A 55 -11.33 1.58 6.29
CA ARG A 55 -10.87 2.91 5.86
C ARG A 55 -9.36 3.06 6.00
N ARG A 56 -8.78 2.61 7.12
CA ARG A 56 -7.34 2.63 7.35
C ARG A 56 -6.60 1.78 6.32
N SER A 57 -7.04 0.54 6.11
CA SER A 57 -6.47 -0.37 5.11
C SER A 57 -6.53 0.21 3.69
N GLN A 58 -7.65 0.87 3.33
CA GLN A 58 -7.80 1.52 2.04
C GLN A 58 -6.84 2.71 1.87
N ASN A 59 -6.67 3.54 2.91
CA ASN A 59 -5.76 4.67 2.88
C ASN A 59 -4.30 4.21 2.73
N LEU A 60 -3.88 3.20 3.51
CA LEU A 60 -2.53 2.64 3.41
C LEU A 60 -2.27 2.08 2.00
N ARG A 61 -3.21 1.32 1.44
CA ARG A 61 -3.13 0.83 0.06
C ARG A 61 -2.93 1.97 -0.94
N LYS A 62 -3.68 3.07 -0.83
CA LYS A 62 -3.55 4.23 -1.74
C LYS A 62 -2.16 4.86 -1.66
N ILE A 63 -1.61 5.01 -0.45
CA ILE A 63 -0.27 5.57 -0.26
C ILE A 63 0.78 4.66 -0.93
N HIS A 64 0.70 3.35 -0.76
CA HIS A 64 1.63 2.43 -1.44
C HIS A 64 1.46 2.41 -2.97
N VAL A 65 0.23 2.48 -3.49
CA VAL A 65 -0.01 2.58 -4.94
C VAL A 65 0.64 3.84 -5.51
N HIS A 66 0.46 4.97 -4.83
CA HIS A 66 1.07 6.23 -5.25
C HIS A 66 2.59 6.13 -5.21
N ALA A 67 3.18 5.65 -4.11
CA ALA A 67 4.63 5.52 -3.98
C ALA A 67 5.24 4.61 -5.07
N LEU A 68 4.60 3.46 -5.35
CA LEU A 68 5.03 2.55 -6.41
C LEU A 68 4.97 3.20 -7.79
N HIS A 69 3.91 3.96 -8.06
CA HIS A 69 3.77 4.69 -9.33
C HIS A 69 4.91 5.71 -9.52
N GLU A 70 5.21 6.51 -8.49
CA GLU A 70 6.29 7.49 -8.56
C GLU A 70 7.67 6.83 -8.76
N GLN A 71 7.95 5.72 -8.08
CA GLN A 71 9.21 4.99 -8.23
C GLN A 71 9.38 4.41 -9.65
N LEU A 72 8.35 3.74 -10.18
CA LEU A 72 8.40 3.15 -11.52
C LEU A 72 8.46 4.20 -12.63
N TRP A 73 7.81 5.35 -12.43
CA TRP A 73 7.89 6.47 -13.37
C TRP A 73 9.31 7.03 -13.44
N VAL A 74 9.96 7.23 -12.28
CA VAL A 74 11.37 7.66 -12.21
C VAL A 74 12.28 6.65 -12.91
N GLU A 75 12.07 5.35 -12.70
CA GLU A 75 12.86 4.31 -13.38
C GLU A 75 12.67 4.33 -14.91
N ALA A 76 11.45 4.58 -15.40
CA ALA A 76 11.16 4.62 -16.83
C ALA A 76 11.69 5.89 -17.53
N GLU A 77 11.62 7.06 -16.87
CA GLU A 77 12.17 8.31 -17.42
C GLU A 77 13.69 8.24 -17.63
N VAL A 78 14.40 7.50 -16.78
CA VAL A 78 15.85 7.25 -16.94
C VAL A 78 16.15 6.38 -18.17
N VAL A 79 15.20 5.54 -18.60
CA VAL A 79 15.37 4.61 -19.73
C VAL A 79 14.99 5.24 -21.07
N ASP A 80 14.00 6.15 -21.11
CA ASP A 80 13.57 6.84 -22.33
C ASP A 80 14.35 8.14 -22.64
N GLY A 81 15.07 8.68 -21.65
CA GLY A 81 16.03 9.76 -21.81
C GLY A 81 17.46 9.23 -21.90
N THR A 82 18.10 9.37 -23.06
CA THR A 82 19.55 9.19 -23.26
C THR A 82 20.39 9.87 -22.16
N THR A 83 20.67 9.15 -21.08
CA THR A 83 21.67 9.56 -20.09
C THR A 83 22.92 8.74 -20.32
N ALA A 84 23.77 9.26 -21.20
CA ALA A 84 25.18 8.92 -21.22
C ALA A 84 25.80 9.33 -19.88
N VAL A 85 25.92 8.39 -18.94
CA VAL A 85 26.94 8.52 -17.88
C VAL A 85 28.19 7.84 -18.42
N ALA A 86 29.00 8.64 -19.12
CA ALA A 86 30.42 8.37 -19.28
C ALA A 86 31.13 8.89 -18.02
N ALA A 87 31.98 8.04 -17.44
CA ALA A 87 32.77 8.16 -16.20
C ALA A 87 32.09 7.63 -14.93
#